data_AF-A0A1G1Q9A8-F1
#
_entry.id   AF-A0A1G1Q9A8-F1
#
_cell.length_a   1.000
_cell.length_b   1.000
_cell.length_c   1.000
_cell.angle_alpha   90.00
_cell.angle_beta   90.00
_cell.angle_gamma   90.00
#
_symmetry.space_group_name_H-M   'P 1'
#
loop_
_entity.id
_entity.type
_entity.pdbx_description
1 polymer ?
#
loop_
_entity_poly.entity_id
_entity_poly.type
_entity_poly.pdbx_seq_one_letter_code
_entity_poly.pdbx_strand_id
1 'polypeptide(L)'
;MLKRINKACSYFPCHKGLEDCAFCYCPFYPCKDKSLGRYIRSIKLKKNIWSCQDCNWIHKKKTADRIYKLIRRNWVTIREDIARRTRSVASLRVNT
;
A
#
# COMPACT_ATOMS: atom_id res chain seq x y z
N MET A 1 8.96 -7.93 18.77
CA MET A 1 9.06 -7.17 17.50
C MET A 1 7.98 -7.69 16.54
N LEU A 2 7.14 -6.84 15.94
CA LEU A 2 6.14 -7.30 14.97
C LEU A 2 6.84 -8.00 13.79
N LYS A 3 6.47 -9.24 13.50
CA LYS A 3 6.98 -10.01 12.35
C LYS A 3 6.25 -9.52 11.10
N ARG A 4 6.78 -8.47 10.47
CA ARG A 4 6.14 -7.77 9.35
C ARG A 4 6.40 -8.42 7.98
N ILE A 5 7.48 -9.18 7.89
CA ILE A 5 7.88 -9.88 6.68
C ILE A 5 7.39 -11.32 6.77
N ASN A 6 6.52 -11.71 5.83
CA ASN A 6 6.15 -13.11 5.66
C ASN A 6 7.25 -13.84 4.87
N LYS A 7 8.23 -14.39 5.59
CA LYS A 7 9.33 -15.17 4.99
C LYS A 7 8.87 -16.49 4.34
N ALA A 8 7.65 -16.95 4.60
CA ALA A 8 7.08 -18.14 3.97
C ALA A 8 6.36 -17.83 2.64
N CYS A 9 6.25 -16.55 2.26
CA CYS A 9 5.69 -16.16 0.97
C CYS A 9 6.57 -16.69 -0.17
N SER A 10 5.97 -17.37 -1.15
CA SER A 10 6.68 -17.90 -2.33
C SER A 10 7.37 -16.82 -3.17
N TYR A 11 6.93 -15.57 -3.01
CA TYR A 11 7.53 -14.42 -3.67
C TYR A 11 8.64 -13.78 -2.83
N PHE A 12 8.96 -14.26 -1.63
CA PHE A 12 10.00 -13.67 -0.77
C PHE A 12 11.41 -14.23 -1.08
N PRO A 13 12.45 -13.39 -1.19
CA PRO A 13 12.43 -11.91 -1.16
C PRO A 13 11.78 -11.32 -2.43
N CYS A 14 10.80 -10.43 -2.23
CA CYS A 14 9.98 -9.89 -3.33
C CYS A 14 10.82 -9.14 -4.37
N HIS A 15 11.86 -8.43 -3.93
CA HIS A 15 12.87 -7.86 -4.81
C HIS A 15 14.23 -7.84 -4.10
N LYS A 16 15.31 -7.94 -4.88
CA LYS A 16 16.68 -7.83 -4.36
C LYS A 16 16.97 -6.38 -3.92
N GLY A 17 17.72 -6.21 -2.82
CA GLY A 17 18.19 -4.90 -2.35
C GLY A 17 17.16 -4.06 -1.57
N LEU A 18 16.00 -4.61 -1.23
CA LEU A 18 15.00 -3.94 -0.41
C LEU A 18 15.19 -4.24 1.09
N GLU A 19 14.95 -3.24 1.94
CA GLU A 19 15.13 -3.36 3.40
C GLU A 19 13.90 -3.92 4.11
N ASP A 20 12.70 -3.55 3.64
CA ASP A 20 11.42 -3.96 4.22
C ASP A 20 10.41 -4.25 3.09
N CYS A 21 9.69 -5.37 3.20
CA CYS A 21 8.69 -5.82 2.23
C CYS A 21 7.27 -5.94 2.85
N ALA A 22 7.01 -5.31 3.99
CA ALA A 22 5.72 -5.34 4.67
C ALA A 22 4.57 -4.83 3.80
N PHE A 23 4.88 -3.91 2.88
CA PHE A 23 3.96 -3.39 1.87
C PHE A 23 4.37 -3.92 0.49
N CYS A 24 4.04 -5.19 0.18
CA CYS A 24 4.32 -5.81 -1.12
C CYS A 24 3.79 -5.01 -2.31
N TYR A 25 2.72 -4.23 -2.09
CA TYR A 25 2.22 -3.22 -3.00
C TYR A 25 2.17 -1.86 -2.29
N CYS A 26 2.45 -0.79 -3.04
CA CYS A 26 2.43 0.56 -2.50
C CYS A 26 0.99 0.95 -2.08
N PRO A 27 0.71 1.17 -0.78
CA PRO A 27 -0.62 1.53 -0.31
C PRO A 27 -1.06 2.93 -0.78
N PHE A 28 -0.14 3.69 -1.37
CA PHE A 28 -0.38 5.04 -1.87
C PHE A 28 -0.53 5.09 -3.40
N TYR A 29 -0.48 3.97 -4.11
CA TYR A 29 -0.65 4.00 -5.56
C TYR A 29 -2.09 4.37 -5.96
N PRO A 30 -2.30 5.27 -6.94
CA PRO A 30 -1.30 6.13 -7.57
C PRO A 30 -1.05 7.39 -6.73
N CYS A 31 0.19 7.60 -6.25
CA CYS A 31 0.48 8.76 -5.39
C CYS A 31 0.66 10.06 -6.18
N LYS A 32 0.96 9.95 -7.49
CA LYS A 32 1.20 11.07 -8.41
C LYS A 32 2.32 12.03 -8.01
N ASP A 33 3.16 11.64 -7.05
CA ASP A 33 4.36 12.37 -6.67
C ASP A 33 5.47 12.14 -7.71
N LYS A 34 5.80 13.18 -8.49
CA LYS A 34 6.80 13.13 -9.57
C LYS A 34 8.23 12.82 -9.09
N SER A 35 8.51 12.96 -7.79
CA SER A 35 9.80 12.53 -7.21
C SER A 35 9.86 11.01 -6.97
N LEU A 36 8.71 10.33 -6.96
CA LEU A 36 8.57 8.91 -6.66
C LEU A 36 8.09 8.08 -7.85
N GLY A 37 7.88 8.67 -9.02
CA GLY A 37 7.36 7.97 -10.17
C GLY A 37 7.11 8.88 -11.36
N ARG A 38 6.54 8.31 -12.42
CA ARG A 38 6.25 9.02 -13.67
C ARG A 38 5.02 8.48 -14.36
N TYR A 39 4.41 9.28 -15.22
CA TYR A 39 3.42 8.77 -16.16
C TYR A 39 4.14 8.05 -17.31
N ILE A 40 3.66 6.86 -17.66
CA ILE A 40 4.11 6.09 -18.82
C ILE A 40 2.94 5.86 -19.77
N ARG A 41 3.24 5.76 -21.07
CA ARG A 41 2.22 5.44 -22.09
C ARG A 41 1.96 3.94 -22.10
N SER A 42 0.76 3.51 -21.72
CA SER A 42 0.36 2.11 -21.82
C SER A 42 -0.12 1.78 -23.22
N ILE A 43 0.61 0.94 -23.96
CA ILE A 43 0.22 0.51 -25.32
C ILE A 43 -1.13 -0.22 -25.27
N LYS A 44 -1.27 -1.19 -24.35
CA LYS A 44 -2.50 -1.98 -24.15
C LYS A 44 -3.74 -1.12 -23.86
N LEU A 45 -3.61 -0.12 -22.99
CA LEU A 45 -4.75 0.70 -22.56
C LEU A 45 -4.95 1.97 -23.41
N LYS A 46 -4.10 2.21 -24.41
CA LYS A 46 -4.11 3.41 -25.24
C LYS A 46 -4.13 4.75 -24.44
N LYS A 47 -3.63 4.78 -23.20
CA LYS A 47 -3.60 5.97 -22.32
C LYS A 47 -2.34 6.08 -21.46
N ASN A 48 -2.12 7.23 -20.84
CA ASN A 48 -1.09 7.43 -19.84
C ASN A 48 -1.52 6.83 -18.50
N ILE A 49 -0.62 6.09 -17.85
CA ILE A 49 -0.81 5.51 -16.52
C ILE A 49 0.32 5.93 -15.60
N TRP A 50 0.03 6.06 -14.30
CA TRP A 50 1.06 6.31 -13.31
C TRP A 50 1.92 5.06 -13.12
N SER A 51 3.24 5.20 -13.08
CA SER A 51 4.18 4.13 -12.79
C SER A 51 5.09 4.53 -11.62
N CYS A 52 5.12 3.66 -10.61
CA CYS A 52 6.04 3.74 -9.47
C CYS A 52 7.09 2.63 -9.51
N GLN A 53 7.38 2.06 -10.69
CA GLN A 53 8.26 0.89 -10.84
C GLN A 53 9.67 1.11 -10.27
N ASP A 54 10.17 2.35 -10.30
CA ASP A 54 11.50 2.71 -9.81
C ASP A 54 11.47 3.26 -8.37
N CYS A 55 10.31 3.19 -7.69
CA CYS A 55 10.12 3.72 -6.35
C CYS A 55 10.48 2.68 -5.27
N ASN A 56 11.48 3.00 -4.45
CA ASN A 56 11.81 2.18 -3.27
C ASN A 56 11.32 2.78 -1.94
N TRP A 57 10.60 3.91 -1.96
CA TRP A 57 10.30 4.68 -0.74
C TRP A 57 9.54 3.86 0.31
N ILE A 58 8.56 3.07 -0.11
CA ILE A 58 7.76 2.21 0.78
C ILE A 58 8.55 1.00 1.33
N HIS A 59 9.65 0.65 0.67
CA HIS A 59 10.51 -0.47 1.02
C HIS A 59 11.69 -0.07 1.94
N LYS A 60 11.83 1.22 2.25
CA LYS A 60 12.79 1.71 3.26
C LYS A 60 12.25 1.40 4.65
N LYS A 61 13.07 0.80 5.52
CA LYS A 61 12.66 0.41 6.88
C LYS A 61 12.11 1.60 7.68
N LYS A 62 12.78 2.75 7.59
CA LYS A 62 12.34 4.01 8.25
C LYS A 62 10.95 4.45 7.80
N THR A 63 10.62 4.31 6.52
CA THR A 63 9.31 4.66 5.99
C THR A 63 8.24 3.71 6.51
N ALA A 64 8.48 2.40 6.41
CA ALA A 64 7.56 1.39 6.90
C ALA A 64 7.29 1.58 8.41
N ASP A 65 8.33 1.79 9.21
CA ASP A 65 8.19 2.07 10.64
C ASP A 65 7.36 3.31 10.95
N ARG A 66 7.53 4.39 10.19
CA ARG A 66 6.71 5.60 10.34
C ARG A 66 5.24 5.31 10.06
N ILE A 67 4.92 4.56 9.01
CA ILE A 67 3.54 4.20 8.66
C ILE A 67 2.91 3.36 9.76
N TYR A 68 3.58 2.30 10.23
CA TYR A 68 3.08 1.49 11.34
C TYR A 68 2.91 2.29 12.63
N LYS A 69 3.81 3.25 12.90
CA LYS A 69 3.67 4.16 14.06
C LYS A 69 2.43 5.04 13.93
N LEU A 70 2.14 5.55 12.74
CA LEU A 70 0.93 6.32 12.46
C LEU A 70 -0.33 5.45 12.62
N ILE A 71 -0.34 4.25 12.05
CA ILE A 71 -1.47 3.30 12.20
C ILE A 71 -1.72 3.01 13.68
N ARG A 72 -0.66 2.67 14.44
CA ARG A 72 -0.79 2.36 15.87
C ARG A 72 -1.31 3.56 16.68
N ARG A 73 -0.82 4.76 16.39
CA ARG A 73 -1.25 6.00 17.07
C ARG A 73 -2.72 6.34 16.79
N ASN A 74 -3.21 6.02 15.61
CA ASN A 74 -4.58 6.35 15.18
C ASN A 74 -5.51 5.13 15.19
N TRP A 75 -5.14 4.05 15.89
CA TRP A 75 -5.85 2.76 15.80
C TRP A 75 -7.34 2.86 16.13
N VAL A 76 -7.69 3.60 17.19
CA VAL A 76 -9.09 3.77 17.62
C VAL A 76 -9.92 4.42 16.50
N THR A 77 -9.47 5.57 16.00
CA THR A 77 -10.14 6.31 14.92
C THR A 77 -10.21 5.50 13.62
N ILE A 78 -9.13 4.82 13.25
CA ILE A 78 -9.09 3.96 12.06
C ILE A 78 -10.12 2.82 12.20
N ARG A 79 -10.18 2.16 13.36
CA ARG A 79 -11.11 1.05 13.62
C ARG A 79 -12.56 1.51 13.55
N GLU A 80 -12.87 2.68 14.09
CA GLU A 80 -14.21 3.27 14.03
C GLU A 80 -14.62 3.63 12.59
N ASP A 81 -13.71 4.23 11.81
CA ASP A 81 -13.97 4.54 10.40
C ASP A 81 -14.24 3.27 9.59
N ILE A 82 -13.42 2.23 9.77
CA ILE A 82 -13.61 0.93 9.13
C ILE A 82 -14.98 0.35 9.50
N ALA A 83 -15.33 0.29 10.80
CA ALA A 83 -16.60 -0.25 11.25
C ALA A 83 -17.81 0.52 10.68
N ARG A 84 -17.71 1.85 10.53
CA ARG A 84 -18.73 2.67 9.88
C ARG A 84 -18.88 2.34 8.40
N ARG A 85 -17.78 2.23 7.66
CA ARG A 85 -17.80 1.89 6.23
C ARG A 85 -18.31 0.48 5.98
N THR A 86 -17.92 -0.50 6.78
CA THR A 86 -18.43 -1.88 6.65
C THR A 86 -19.94 -1.94 6.85
N ARG A 87 -20.49 -1.19 7.81
CA ARG A 87 -21.96 -1.10 8.00
C ARG A 87 -22.67 -0.44 6.82
N SER A 88 -22.11 0.64 6.29
CA SER A 88 -22.66 1.32 5.10
C SER A 88 -22.64 0.44 3.84
N VAL A 89 -21.61 -0.37 3.65
CA VAL A 89 -21.55 -1.34 2.53
C VAL A 89 -22.49 -2.52 2.77
N ALA A 90 -22.65 -2.99 4.02
CA ALA A 90 -23.61 -4.03 4.35
C ALA A 90 -25.05 -3.61 4.03
N SER A 91 -25.44 -2.37 4.33
CA SER A 91 -26.77 -1.84 3.96
C SER A 91 -26.99 -1.71 2.45
N LEU A 92 -25.92 -1.58 1.65
CA LEU A 92 -26.01 -1.54 0.18
C LEU A 92 -26.16 -2.94 -0.46
N ARG A 93 -25.79 -4.00 0.26
CA ARG A 93 -25.86 -5.40 -0.22
C ARG A 93 -27.19 -6.11 0.09
N VAL A 94 -28.06 -5.49 0.91
CA VAL A 94 -29.39 -6.04 1.22
C VAL A 94 -30.45 -5.57 0.21
N ASN A 95 -30.13 -4.57 -0.63
CA ASN A 95 -31.03 -3.99 -1.64
C ASN A 95 -30.71 -4.44 -3.09
N THR A 96 -30.05 -5.58 -3.25
CA THR A 96 -29.81 -6.27 -4.54
C THR A 96 -30.14 -7.74 -4.38
#